data_AF-A0AAW2YWX5-F1
#
_entry.id   AF-A0AAW2YWX5-F1
#
_cell.length_a   1.000
_cell.length_b   1.000
_cell.length_c   1.000
_cell.angle_alpha   90.00
_cell.angle_beta   90.00
_cell.angle_gamma   90.00
#
_symmetry.space_group_name_H-M   'P 1'
#
loop_
_entity.id
_entity.type
_entity.pdbx_description
1 polymer ?
#
loop_
_entity_poly.entity_id
_entity_poly.type
_entity_poly.pdbx_seq_one_letter_code
_entity_poly.pdbx_strand_id
1 'polypeptide(L)'
;MKYQSGDYLAILPVNPPSVVNKVLGRFNLQHDDTINVATSADKSDLMFPTDRPISVVELFTNYFELSLPANKVQVQTINQLCGTQLDFSNIDESDKRKPPSVIDILLQHPECNLPLAEFVNMSVPMRLRQYSISSSPLNQPDKCTITVGVLSAPNWNGTGVHLGVASNFLAAIEPGTLISVSIKQSRFKLPDDSKEPIIMIGAGTGLAPFRGFIQERSVRKSNGCELGPALLFFGCRDQDRDFIYKKELTKWSEEGCVELKPVFSRKPEVSGVKYVQDKLMECKEQVAALLKEDAYIYICGEGAHMAPQVKKILIGIYKESSGCTQEEAETRMSSIDKRYSVDVFA
;
A
#
# COMPACT_ATOMS: atom_id res chain seq x y z
N MET A 1 -15.58 11.61 -11.20
CA MET A 1 -15.72 10.50 -10.24
C MET A 1 -15.93 11.11 -8.86
N LYS A 2 -16.83 10.59 -8.03
CA LYS A 2 -17.03 11.09 -6.65
C LYS A 2 -16.28 10.17 -5.68
N TYR A 3 -15.64 10.74 -4.67
CA TYR A 3 -14.95 10.02 -3.61
C TYR A 3 -15.20 10.72 -2.27
N GLN A 4 -14.89 10.04 -1.17
CA GLN A 4 -14.88 10.57 0.19
C GLN A 4 -13.50 10.32 0.82
N SER A 5 -13.10 11.15 1.78
CA SER A 5 -11.87 10.91 2.54
C SER A 5 -11.83 9.48 3.09
N GLY A 6 -10.69 8.81 2.96
CA GLY A 6 -10.51 7.40 3.34
C GLY A 6 -10.98 6.36 2.32
N ASP A 7 -11.52 6.77 1.16
CA ASP A 7 -11.63 5.87 0.00
C ASP A 7 -10.26 5.51 -0.58
N TYR A 8 -10.24 4.56 -1.49
CA TYR A 8 -9.03 4.18 -2.23
C TYR A 8 -9.09 4.61 -3.69
N LEU A 9 -7.93 4.96 -4.23
CA LEU A 9 -7.70 5.07 -5.67
C LEU A 9 -7.02 3.79 -6.15
N ALA A 10 -7.72 3.04 -7.00
CA ALA A 10 -7.18 1.87 -7.68
C ALA A 10 -6.60 2.30 -9.03
N ILE A 11 -5.34 1.94 -9.27
CA ILE A 11 -4.56 2.38 -10.43
C ILE A 11 -4.14 1.16 -11.22
N LEU A 12 -4.34 1.17 -12.54
CA LEU A 12 -3.77 0.17 -13.44
C LEU A 12 -2.38 0.66 -13.88
N PRO A 13 -1.29 0.04 -13.41
CA PRO A 13 0.03 0.46 -13.80
C PRO A 13 0.44 -0.15 -15.14
N VAL A 14 1.60 0.27 -15.65
CA VAL A 14 2.25 -0.35 -16.81
C VAL A 14 3.68 -0.74 -16.47
N ASN A 15 4.22 -1.73 -17.15
CA ASN A 15 5.63 -2.11 -17.01
C ASN A 15 6.55 -1.02 -17.59
N PRO A 16 7.71 -0.78 -16.97
CA PRO A 16 8.69 0.14 -17.54
C PRO A 16 9.31 -0.44 -18.83
N PRO A 17 9.69 0.41 -19.81
CA PRO A 17 10.26 -0.04 -21.07
C PRO A 17 11.48 -0.97 -20.91
N SER A 18 12.29 -0.77 -19.87
CA SER A 18 13.46 -1.61 -19.59
C SER A 18 13.10 -3.07 -19.29
N VAL A 19 11.95 -3.32 -18.64
CA VAL A 19 11.47 -4.68 -18.35
C VAL A 19 10.84 -5.29 -19.60
N VAL A 20 10.11 -4.50 -20.38
CA VAL A 20 9.54 -4.96 -21.66
C VAL A 20 10.66 -5.38 -22.64
N ASN A 21 11.72 -4.56 -22.74
CA ASN A 21 12.86 -4.85 -23.63
C ASN A 21 13.61 -6.13 -23.25
N LYS A 22 13.65 -6.50 -21.96
CA LYS A 22 14.19 -7.81 -21.53
C LYS A 22 13.40 -8.96 -22.14
N VAL A 23 12.07 -8.87 -22.13
CA VAL A 23 11.20 -9.91 -22.73
C VAL A 23 11.39 -9.96 -24.23
N LEU A 24 11.33 -8.81 -24.91
CA LEU A 24 11.51 -8.76 -26.36
C LEU A 24 12.86 -9.35 -26.80
N GLY A 25 13.94 -8.95 -26.13
CA GLY A 25 15.28 -9.50 -26.38
C GLY A 25 15.36 -11.00 -26.11
N ARG A 26 14.71 -11.51 -25.05
CA ARG A 26 14.76 -12.94 -24.70
C ARG A 26 14.09 -13.84 -25.72
N PHE A 27 13.02 -13.35 -26.36
CA PHE A 27 12.24 -14.10 -27.36
C PHE A 27 12.53 -13.67 -28.80
N ASN A 28 13.57 -12.85 -29.02
CA ASN A 28 13.96 -12.32 -30.33
C ASN A 28 12.82 -11.62 -31.08
N LEU A 29 12.04 -10.83 -30.36
CA LEU A 29 10.91 -10.05 -30.89
C LEU A 29 11.36 -8.62 -31.20
N GLN A 30 10.85 -8.07 -32.28
CA GLN A 30 10.98 -6.65 -32.64
C GLN A 30 9.83 -5.82 -32.03
N HIS A 31 10.02 -4.51 -31.93
CA HIS A 31 9.02 -3.61 -31.34
C HIS A 31 7.72 -3.52 -32.15
N ASP A 32 7.80 -3.71 -33.47
CA ASP A 32 6.69 -3.68 -34.41
C ASP A 32 6.04 -5.06 -34.63
N ASP A 33 6.55 -6.11 -33.99
CA ASP A 33 5.94 -7.43 -34.07
C ASP A 33 4.54 -7.43 -33.47
N THR A 34 3.67 -8.20 -34.12
CA THR A 34 2.32 -8.48 -33.64
C THR A 34 2.13 -9.99 -33.48
N ILE A 35 1.40 -10.41 -32.45
CA ILE A 35 1.07 -11.80 -32.23
C ILE A 35 -0.44 -12.03 -32.19
N ASN A 36 -0.86 -13.22 -32.61
CA ASN A 36 -2.22 -13.72 -32.43
C ASN A 36 -2.22 -14.70 -31.27
N VAL A 37 -3.03 -14.42 -30.25
CA VAL A 37 -3.18 -15.33 -29.11
C VAL A 37 -4.45 -16.17 -29.33
N ALA A 38 -4.26 -17.40 -29.78
CA ALA A 38 -5.34 -18.38 -29.82
C ALA A 38 -5.49 -19.01 -28.43
N THR A 39 -6.72 -19.04 -27.92
CA THR A 39 -7.05 -19.65 -26.63
C THR A 39 -8.13 -20.71 -26.80
N SER A 40 -8.04 -21.80 -26.03
CA SER A 40 -9.13 -22.76 -25.83
C SER A 40 -9.96 -22.46 -24.56
N ALA A 41 -9.49 -21.52 -23.72
CA ALA A 41 -10.20 -21.06 -22.54
C ALA A 41 -11.32 -20.08 -22.91
N ASP A 42 -12.31 -19.93 -22.02
CA ASP A 42 -13.41 -19.00 -22.24
C ASP A 42 -12.89 -17.56 -22.31
N LYS A 43 -13.35 -16.79 -23.30
CA LYS A 43 -12.80 -15.45 -23.59
C LYS A 43 -12.99 -14.47 -22.43
N SER A 44 -13.95 -14.73 -21.53
CA SER A 44 -14.20 -13.93 -20.34
C SER A 44 -13.10 -13.99 -19.29
N ASP A 45 -12.29 -15.05 -19.29
CA ASP A 45 -11.25 -15.26 -18.29
C ASP A 45 -9.92 -14.58 -18.65
N LEU A 46 -9.79 -14.15 -19.92
CA LEU A 46 -8.61 -13.46 -20.40
C LEU A 46 -8.75 -11.96 -20.26
N MET A 47 -7.79 -11.35 -19.57
CA MET A 47 -7.74 -9.91 -19.33
C MET A 47 -7.07 -9.12 -20.47
N PHE A 48 -6.84 -9.73 -21.64
CA PHE A 48 -6.20 -9.11 -22.80
C PHE A 48 -6.86 -9.55 -24.13
N PRO A 49 -6.73 -8.73 -25.21
CA PRO A 49 -7.34 -9.04 -26.51
C PRO A 49 -6.83 -10.35 -27.13
N THR A 50 -7.75 -11.20 -27.56
CA THR A 50 -7.45 -12.48 -28.26
C THR A 50 -8.15 -12.62 -29.61
N ASP A 51 -9.01 -11.67 -29.95
CA ASP A 51 -9.81 -11.63 -31.17
C ASP A 51 -9.12 -10.89 -32.33
N ARG A 52 -7.96 -10.30 -32.07
CA ARG A 52 -7.17 -9.52 -33.05
C ARG A 52 -5.67 -9.66 -32.80
N PRO A 53 -4.83 -9.41 -33.82
CA PRO A 53 -3.41 -9.23 -33.60
C PRO A 53 -3.15 -8.11 -32.59
N ILE A 54 -2.24 -8.36 -31.64
CA ILE A 54 -1.80 -7.37 -30.64
C ILE A 54 -0.30 -7.13 -30.76
N SER A 55 0.13 -5.88 -30.61
CA SER A 55 1.56 -5.55 -30.55
C SER A 55 2.19 -6.22 -29.33
N VAL A 56 3.37 -6.81 -29.50
CA VAL A 56 4.13 -7.40 -28.39
C VAL A 56 4.50 -6.36 -27.33
N VAL A 57 4.74 -5.11 -27.75
CA VAL A 57 5.00 -4.00 -26.83
C VAL A 57 3.75 -3.68 -26.02
N GLU A 58 2.59 -3.56 -26.67
CA GLU A 58 1.32 -3.29 -25.98
C GLU A 58 0.98 -4.41 -24.99
N LEU A 59 1.16 -5.66 -25.40
CA LEU A 59 0.90 -6.85 -24.60
C LEU A 59 1.72 -6.85 -23.31
N PHE A 60 3.04 -6.74 -23.43
CA PHE A 60 3.96 -6.82 -22.30
C PHE A 60 4.02 -5.54 -21.47
N THR A 61 3.62 -4.39 -22.02
CA THR A 61 3.52 -3.14 -21.27
C THR A 61 2.31 -3.14 -20.33
N ASN A 62 1.14 -3.60 -20.81
CA ASN A 62 -0.13 -3.32 -20.14
C ASN A 62 -0.79 -4.52 -19.45
N TYR A 63 -0.51 -5.76 -19.91
CA TYR A 63 -1.37 -6.89 -19.57
C TYR A 63 -0.76 -7.92 -18.64
N PHE A 64 0.56 -7.92 -18.43
CA PHE A 64 1.22 -8.95 -17.62
C PHE A 64 2.16 -8.40 -16.55
N GLU A 65 2.24 -9.11 -15.43
CA GLU A 65 3.15 -8.83 -14.32
C GLU A 65 4.52 -9.46 -14.55
N LEU A 66 5.41 -8.75 -15.23
CA LEU A 66 6.68 -9.31 -15.68
C LEU A 66 7.74 -9.44 -14.59
N SER A 67 7.61 -8.68 -13.51
CA SER A 67 8.61 -8.60 -12.44
C SER A 67 8.21 -9.32 -11.14
N LEU A 68 7.10 -10.07 -11.14
CA LEU A 68 6.73 -10.87 -9.97
C LEU A 68 7.71 -12.02 -9.75
N PRO A 69 8.02 -12.37 -8.50
CA PRO A 69 8.73 -13.61 -8.17
C PRO A 69 8.06 -14.81 -8.81
N ALA A 70 8.86 -15.71 -9.40
CA ALA A 70 8.34 -16.95 -9.96
C ALA A 70 7.72 -17.83 -8.86
N ASN A 71 6.51 -18.34 -9.09
CA ASN A 71 5.88 -19.28 -8.17
C ASN A 71 6.38 -20.73 -8.38
N LYS A 72 6.04 -21.64 -7.47
CA LYS A 72 6.49 -23.04 -7.53
C LYS A 72 6.10 -23.74 -8.85
N VAL A 73 4.91 -23.47 -9.37
CA VAL A 73 4.41 -24.08 -10.61
C VAL A 73 5.24 -23.59 -11.80
N GLN A 74 5.49 -22.28 -11.90
CA GLN A 74 6.32 -21.70 -12.96
C GLN A 74 7.74 -22.29 -12.95
N VAL A 75 8.36 -22.43 -11.78
CA VAL A 75 9.70 -23.02 -11.64
C VAL A 75 9.70 -24.49 -12.07
N GLN A 76 8.68 -25.27 -11.68
CA GLN A 76 8.54 -26.67 -12.10
C GLN A 76 8.38 -26.79 -13.62
N THR A 77 7.57 -25.94 -14.25
CA THR A 77 7.39 -25.90 -15.70
C THR A 77 8.72 -25.59 -16.41
N ILE A 78 9.49 -24.61 -15.90
CA ILE A 78 10.82 -24.30 -16.44
C ILE A 78 11.75 -25.51 -16.33
N ASN A 79 11.82 -26.16 -15.17
CA ASN A 79 12.62 -27.37 -14.99
C ASN A 79 12.23 -28.50 -15.95
N GLN A 80 10.93 -28.72 -16.15
CA GLN A 80 10.43 -29.75 -17.06
C GLN A 80 10.78 -29.46 -18.52
N LEU A 81 10.55 -28.23 -18.98
CA LEU A 81 10.72 -27.86 -20.40
C LEU A 81 12.18 -27.58 -20.77
N CYS A 82 12.98 -27.11 -19.83
CA CYS A 82 14.37 -26.72 -20.06
C CYS A 82 15.39 -27.72 -19.51
N GLY A 83 14.96 -28.77 -18.80
CA GLY A 83 15.87 -29.73 -18.18
C GLY A 83 16.72 -29.14 -17.05
N THR A 84 16.33 -28.00 -16.49
CA THR A 84 17.02 -27.35 -15.37
C THR A 84 16.64 -28.02 -14.04
N GLN A 85 17.47 -27.80 -13.01
CA GLN A 85 17.18 -28.24 -11.63
C GLN A 85 17.15 -27.05 -10.68
N LEU A 86 16.32 -26.06 -11.03
CA LEU A 86 16.11 -24.88 -10.20
C LEU A 86 15.31 -25.26 -8.96
N ASP A 87 15.85 -24.95 -7.78
CA ASP A 87 15.13 -25.12 -6.53
C ASP A 87 15.23 -23.86 -5.67
N PHE A 88 14.10 -23.20 -5.51
CA PHE A 88 13.92 -22.01 -4.68
C PHE A 88 13.07 -22.30 -3.43
N SER A 89 12.85 -23.58 -3.10
CA SER A 89 12.04 -23.99 -1.95
C SER A 89 12.73 -23.78 -0.61
N ASN A 90 14.07 -23.78 -0.60
CA ASN A 90 14.91 -23.55 0.59
C ASN A 90 15.23 -22.07 0.84
N ILE A 91 14.50 -21.14 0.22
CA ILE A 91 14.67 -19.74 0.58
C ILE A 91 14.03 -19.54 1.97
N ASP A 92 14.89 -19.48 2.99
CA ASP A 92 14.51 -19.30 4.38
C ASP A 92 13.57 -18.09 4.54
N GLU A 93 12.46 -18.26 5.24
CA GLU A 93 11.54 -17.17 5.58
C GLU A 93 12.25 -16.03 6.32
N SER A 94 13.39 -16.33 6.98
CA SER A 94 14.25 -15.36 7.65
C SER A 94 15.08 -14.48 6.69
N ASP A 95 15.41 -14.96 5.48
CA ASP A 95 16.30 -14.27 4.52
C ASP A 95 15.53 -13.29 3.61
N LYS A 96 14.19 -13.25 3.68
CA LYS A 96 13.28 -12.40 2.84
C LYS A 96 13.51 -12.48 1.33
N ARG A 97 14.42 -13.34 0.86
CA ARG A 97 14.68 -13.55 -0.55
C ARG A 97 13.43 -14.18 -1.15
N LYS A 98 13.07 -13.76 -2.35
CA LYS A 98 12.06 -14.42 -3.16
C LYS A 98 12.78 -15.04 -4.34
N PRO A 99 12.19 -16.00 -5.06
CA PRO A 99 12.74 -16.41 -6.34
C PRO A 99 12.80 -15.20 -7.30
N PRO A 100 13.75 -15.18 -8.26
CA PRO A 100 13.72 -14.21 -9.35
C PRO A 100 12.43 -14.29 -10.16
N SER A 101 12.16 -13.26 -10.96
CA SER A 101 11.05 -13.30 -11.91
C SER A 101 11.30 -14.32 -13.01
N VAL A 102 10.24 -14.82 -13.67
CA VAL A 102 10.38 -15.77 -14.79
C VAL A 102 11.33 -15.22 -15.85
N ILE A 103 11.19 -13.94 -16.24
CA ILE A 103 12.08 -13.33 -17.23
C ILE A 103 13.54 -13.26 -16.75
N ASP A 104 13.77 -12.94 -15.47
CA ASP A 104 15.14 -12.91 -14.95
C ASP A 104 15.75 -14.32 -14.85
N ILE A 105 14.96 -15.35 -14.52
CA ILE A 105 15.40 -16.77 -14.58
C ILE A 105 15.83 -17.11 -16.02
N LEU A 106 15.00 -16.80 -17.01
CA LEU A 106 15.29 -17.10 -18.42
C LEU A 106 16.52 -16.35 -18.94
N LEU A 107 16.84 -15.17 -18.41
CA LEU A 107 18.05 -14.42 -18.74
C LEU A 107 19.29 -14.98 -18.06
N GLN A 108 19.17 -15.54 -16.85
CA GLN A 108 20.26 -16.22 -16.15
C GLN A 108 20.56 -17.61 -16.74
N HIS A 109 19.57 -18.22 -17.39
CA HIS A 109 19.64 -19.53 -18.01
C HIS A 109 19.37 -19.42 -19.53
N PRO A 110 20.31 -18.89 -20.32
CA PRO A 110 20.14 -18.72 -21.76
C PRO A 110 19.93 -20.06 -22.50
N GLU A 111 20.40 -21.18 -21.94
CA GLU A 111 20.19 -22.54 -22.44
C GLU A 111 18.72 -23.00 -22.38
N CYS A 112 17.91 -22.38 -21.53
CA CYS A 112 16.50 -22.73 -21.37
C CYS A 112 15.66 -22.20 -22.54
N ASN A 113 15.36 -23.03 -23.54
CA ASN A 113 14.57 -22.59 -24.68
C ASN A 113 13.06 -22.68 -24.42
N LEU A 114 12.56 -21.89 -23.46
CA LEU A 114 11.12 -21.82 -23.18
C LEU A 114 10.37 -21.19 -24.37
N PRO A 115 9.32 -21.83 -24.92
CA PRO A 115 8.50 -21.23 -25.97
C PRO A 115 7.79 -19.95 -25.49
N LEU A 116 7.66 -18.95 -26.37
CA LEU A 116 6.93 -17.71 -26.08
C LEU A 116 5.49 -17.96 -25.60
N ALA A 117 4.80 -18.93 -26.22
CA ALA A 117 3.44 -19.30 -25.84
C ALA A 117 3.35 -19.77 -24.37
N GLU A 118 4.33 -20.56 -23.91
CA GLU A 118 4.38 -21.01 -22.52
C GLU A 118 4.68 -19.85 -21.57
N PHE A 119 5.56 -18.92 -21.96
CA PHE A 119 5.82 -17.70 -21.19
C PHE A 119 4.56 -16.84 -21.01
N VAL A 120 3.80 -16.64 -22.09
CA VAL A 120 2.52 -15.90 -22.04
C VAL A 120 1.51 -16.65 -21.18
N ASN A 121 1.39 -17.98 -21.33
CA ASN A 121 0.46 -18.80 -20.56
C ASN A 121 0.74 -18.77 -19.05
N MET A 122 2.02 -18.73 -18.66
CA MET A 122 2.40 -18.66 -17.25
C MET A 122 2.40 -17.23 -16.67
N SER A 123 2.22 -16.20 -17.51
CA SER A 123 2.27 -14.81 -17.08
C SER A 123 1.01 -14.43 -16.28
N VAL A 124 1.21 -13.70 -15.18
CA VAL A 124 0.10 -13.25 -14.34
C VAL A 124 -0.49 -11.96 -14.92
N PRO A 125 -1.82 -11.83 -15.06
CA PRO A 125 -2.44 -10.60 -15.54
C PRO A 125 -2.10 -9.36 -14.70
N MET A 126 -2.02 -8.19 -15.36
CA MET A 126 -1.74 -6.92 -14.70
C MET A 126 -2.83 -6.55 -13.70
N ARG A 127 -2.45 -6.42 -12.42
CA ARG A 127 -3.39 -6.10 -11.34
C ARG A 127 -3.47 -4.60 -11.05
N LEU A 128 -4.67 -4.15 -10.69
CA LEU A 128 -4.87 -2.83 -10.08
C LEU A 128 -4.13 -2.75 -8.75
N ARG A 129 -3.45 -1.61 -8.49
CA ARG A 129 -2.86 -1.29 -7.20
C ARG A 129 -3.71 -0.27 -6.48
N GLN A 130 -4.03 -0.57 -5.23
CA GLN A 130 -4.89 0.25 -4.39
C GLN A 130 -4.02 1.16 -3.52
N TYR A 131 -4.36 2.45 -3.48
CA TYR A 131 -3.72 3.45 -2.63
C TYR A 131 -4.78 4.21 -1.84
N SER A 132 -4.59 4.39 -0.53
CA SER A 132 -5.48 5.22 0.29
C SER A 132 -5.40 6.67 -0.17
N ILE A 133 -6.55 7.29 -0.41
CA ILE A 133 -6.64 8.67 -0.86
C ILE A 133 -6.21 9.60 0.27
N SER A 134 -5.33 10.55 -0.05
CA SER A 134 -4.70 11.46 0.91
C SER A 134 -5.18 12.91 0.86
N SER A 135 -6.31 13.17 0.20
CA SER A 135 -7.00 14.46 0.16
C SER A 135 -8.46 14.33 0.56
N SER A 136 -9.07 15.45 0.94
CA SER A 136 -10.52 15.56 1.13
C SER A 136 -11.19 16.24 -0.07
N PRO A 137 -12.32 15.70 -0.56
CA PRO A 137 -13.10 16.34 -1.62
C PRO A 137 -13.75 17.65 -1.14
N LEU A 138 -13.88 17.88 0.18
CA LEU A 138 -14.38 19.16 0.70
C LEU A 138 -13.40 20.31 0.46
N ASN A 139 -12.10 20.01 0.34
CA ASN A 139 -11.09 21.01 0.02
C ASN A 139 -11.06 21.29 -1.49
N GLN A 140 -10.96 20.25 -2.31
CA GLN A 140 -10.95 20.35 -3.77
C GLN A 140 -11.66 19.14 -4.41
N PRO A 141 -12.93 19.28 -4.84
CA PRO A 141 -13.72 18.16 -5.36
C PRO A 141 -13.11 17.49 -6.59
N ASP A 142 -12.41 18.25 -7.42
CA ASP A 142 -11.82 17.79 -8.69
C ASP A 142 -10.37 17.33 -8.55
N LYS A 143 -9.81 17.30 -7.31
CA LYS A 143 -8.42 16.91 -7.06
C LYS A 143 -8.29 15.81 -6.00
N CYS A 144 -8.01 14.60 -6.49
CA CYS A 144 -7.65 13.45 -5.67
C CYS A 144 -6.13 13.36 -5.52
N THR A 145 -5.61 13.17 -4.31
CA THR A 145 -4.19 12.90 -4.07
C THR A 145 -3.98 11.53 -3.44
N ILE A 146 -2.80 10.95 -3.64
CA ILE A 146 -2.35 9.72 -2.99
C ILE A 146 -0.94 9.92 -2.43
N THR A 147 -0.52 9.05 -1.52
CA THR A 147 0.84 9.04 -0.96
C THR A 147 1.46 7.68 -1.22
N VAL A 148 2.54 7.65 -2.00
CA VAL A 148 3.11 6.41 -2.53
C VAL A 148 4.53 6.20 -2.01
N GLY A 149 4.76 5.05 -1.37
CA GLY A 149 6.11 4.58 -1.08
C GLY A 149 6.70 3.92 -2.31
N VAL A 150 7.81 4.46 -2.82
CA VAL A 150 8.49 3.89 -4.01
C VAL A 150 9.23 2.62 -3.61
N LEU A 151 8.80 1.49 -4.16
CA LEU A 151 9.41 0.19 -3.87
C LEU A 151 10.66 0.03 -4.74
N SER A 152 11.81 0.01 -4.08
CA SER A 152 13.11 -0.28 -4.66
C SER A 152 13.86 -1.18 -3.69
N ALA A 153 14.24 -2.37 -4.14
CA ALA A 153 14.93 -3.37 -3.34
C ALA A 153 16.02 -4.06 -4.19
N PRO A 154 17.05 -4.67 -3.58
CA PRO A 154 17.98 -5.53 -4.31
C PRO A 154 17.21 -6.58 -5.12
N ASN A 155 17.61 -6.80 -6.37
CA ASN A 155 16.96 -7.82 -7.19
C ASN A 155 17.23 -9.21 -6.58
N TRP A 156 16.21 -10.05 -6.58
CA TRP A 156 16.27 -11.42 -6.08
C TRP A 156 17.22 -12.32 -6.88
N ASN A 157 17.53 -11.94 -8.12
CA ASN A 157 18.52 -12.62 -8.95
C ASN A 157 19.98 -12.32 -8.53
N GLY A 158 20.19 -11.48 -7.51
CA GLY A 158 21.50 -11.10 -6.98
C GLY A 158 22.16 -9.89 -7.67
N THR A 159 21.58 -9.36 -8.75
CA THR A 159 22.17 -8.28 -9.54
C THR A 159 21.15 -7.19 -9.91
N GLY A 160 21.53 -5.92 -9.70
CA GLY A 160 20.64 -4.79 -9.96
C GLY A 160 19.53 -4.65 -8.93
N VAL A 161 18.41 -4.04 -9.34
CA VAL A 161 17.34 -3.59 -8.45
C VAL A 161 16.00 -4.15 -8.93
N HIS A 162 15.22 -4.70 -8.00
CA HIS A 162 13.80 -4.98 -8.19
C HIS A 162 12.98 -3.71 -7.91
N LEU A 163 12.19 -3.32 -8.90
CA LEU A 163 11.32 -2.15 -8.84
C LEU A 163 9.86 -2.59 -8.79
N GLY A 164 9.10 -2.04 -7.84
CA GLY A 164 7.65 -2.23 -7.82
C GLY A 164 7.00 -1.54 -9.02
N VAL A 165 6.24 -2.30 -9.82
CA VAL A 165 5.64 -1.83 -11.09
C VAL A 165 4.83 -0.54 -10.90
N ALA A 166 3.82 -0.56 -10.03
CA ALA A 166 2.94 0.60 -9.85
C ALA A 166 3.60 1.80 -9.20
N SER A 167 4.44 1.59 -8.17
CA SER A 167 5.05 2.70 -7.45
C SER A 167 6.15 3.40 -8.26
N ASN A 168 6.89 2.66 -9.10
CA ASN A 168 7.85 3.27 -10.01
C ASN A 168 7.18 3.86 -11.26
N PHE A 169 6.10 3.26 -11.76
CA PHE A 169 5.26 3.90 -12.77
C PHE A 169 4.79 5.28 -12.30
N LEU A 170 4.19 5.36 -11.12
CA LEU A 170 3.71 6.62 -10.55
C LEU A 170 4.83 7.62 -10.22
N ALA A 171 6.03 7.14 -9.90
CA ALA A 171 7.19 8.00 -9.66
C ALA A 171 7.81 8.55 -10.96
N ALA A 172 7.59 7.88 -12.10
CA ALA A 172 8.18 8.23 -13.38
C ALA A 172 7.29 9.10 -14.28
N ILE A 173 5.97 9.10 -14.06
CA ILE A 173 5.03 9.92 -14.85
C ILE A 173 5.15 11.42 -14.53
N GLU A 174 4.88 12.25 -15.53
CA GLU A 174 4.96 13.70 -15.44
C GLU A 174 3.56 14.35 -15.39
N PRO A 175 3.45 15.59 -14.87
CA PRO A 175 2.20 16.35 -14.93
C PRO A 175 1.61 16.39 -16.34
N GLY A 176 0.32 16.05 -16.47
CA GLY A 176 -0.38 15.96 -17.75
C GLY A 176 -0.48 14.55 -18.32
N THR A 177 0.24 13.57 -17.75
CA THR A 177 0.09 12.16 -18.12
C THR A 177 -1.28 11.63 -17.71
N LEU A 178 -2.00 11.02 -18.66
CA LEU A 178 -3.26 10.35 -18.40
C LEU A 178 -2.99 8.95 -17.85
N ILE A 179 -3.70 8.58 -16.78
CA ILE A 179 -3.58 7.26 -16.15
C ILE A 179 -4.95 6.63 -15.93
N SER A 180 -5.00 5.29 -15.99
CA SER A 180 -6.22 4.52 -15.76
C SER A 180 -6.45 4.31 -14.27
N VAL A 181 -7.55 4.88 -13.76
CA VAL A 181 -7.89 4.84 -12.34
C VAL A 181 -9.36 4.53 -12.11
N SER A 182 -9.67 3.98 -10.93
CA SER A 182 -11.04 3.83 -10.42
C SER A 182 -11.08 4.12 -8.92
N ILE A 183 -12.22 4.62 -8.44
CA ILE A 183 -12.45 4.83 -7.01
C ILE A 183 -13.03 3.55 -6.41
N LYS A 184 -12.45 3.10 -5.30
CA LYS A 184 -13.01 2.03 -4.47
C LYS A 184 -13.47 2.60 -3.14
N GLN A 185 -14.76 2.42 -2.85
CA GLN A 185 -15.34 2.88 -1.61
C GLN A 185 -14.83 2.06 -0.42
N SER A 186 -14.65 2.72 0.72
CA SER A 186 -14.25 2.08 1.98
C SER A 186 -15.20 2.42 3.12
N ARG A 187 -15.12 1.64 4.21
CA ARG A 187 -15.77 1.96 5.50
C ARG A 187 -14.88 2.85 6.39
N PHE A 188 -13.65 3.13 5.98
CA PHE A 188 -12.67 3.93 6.70
C PHE A 188 -13.01 5.42 6.56
N LYS A 189 -14.04 5.87 7.28
CA LYS A 189 -14.62 7.22 7.16
C LYS A 189 -14.52 7.97 8.48
N LEU A 190 -14.40 9.29 8.39
CA LEU A 190 -14.63 10.18 9.53
C LEU A 190 -16.05 10.02 10.06
N PRO A 191 -16.30 10.32 11.35
CA PRO A 191 -17.64 10.39 11.88
C PRO A 191 -18.46 11.49 11.17
N ASP A 192 -19.77 11.27 11.11
CA ASP A 192 -20.70 12.26 10.56
C ASP A 192 -20.71 13.52 11.43
N ASP A 193 -20.78 13.36 12.76
CA ASP A 193 -20.64 14.46 13.72
C ASP A 193 -19.16 14.84 13.91
N SER A 194 -18.83 16.11 13.65
CA SER A 194 -17.46 16.63 13.81
C SER A 194 -17.00 16.73 15.27
N LYS A 195 -17.92 16.64 16.24
CA LYS A 195 -17.65 16.68 17.69
C LYS A 195 -17.19 15.35 18.26
N GLU A 196 -17.39 14.25 17.54
CA GLU A 196 -16.95 12.92 17.95
C GLU A 196 -15.41 12.87 18.03
N PRO A 197 -14.83 12.38 19.14
CA PRO A 197 -13.39 12.31 19.30
C PRO A 197 -12.79 11.24 18.39
N ILE A 198 -11.59 11.50 17.86
CA ILE A 198 -10.87 10.55 16.99
C ILE A 198 -9.41 10.32 17.43
N ILE A 199 -8.95 9.08 17.29
CA ILE A 199 -7.58 8.65 17.51
C ILE A 199 -7.08 8.01 16.22
N MET A 200 -6.08 8.63 15.58
CA MET A 200 -5.46 8.15 14.36
C MET A 200 -4.05 7.65 14.66
N ILE A 201 -3.73 6.43 14.24
CA ILE A 201 -2.43 5.81 14.41
C ILE A 201 -1.90 5.38 13.04
N GLY A 202 -0.77 5.95 12.62
CA GLY A 202 -0.17 5.58 11.35
C GLY A 202 1.35 5.62 11.34
N ALA A 203 1.96 4.89 10.41
CA ALA A 203 3.39 4.89 10.22
C ALA A 203 3.75 4.93 8.72
N GLY A 204 4.79 5.70 8.37
CA GLY A 204 5.24 5.86 6.99
C GLY A 204 4.11 6.31 6.07
N THR A 205 3.87 5.58 4.99
CA THR A 205 2.78 5.87 4.03
C THR A 205 1.38 5.66 4.63
N GLY A 206 1.25 5.03 5.80
CA GLY A 206 -0.01 4.93 6.54
C GLY A 206 -0.57 6.27 7.01
N LEU A 207 0.16 7.38 6.84
CA LEU A 207 -0.37 8.73 7.04
C LEU A 207 -1.39 9.13 5.96
N ALA A 208 -1.39 8.47 4.80
CA ALA A 208 -2.18 8.85 3.62
C ALA A 208 -3.64 9.20 3.96
N PRO A 209 -4.48 8.30 4.50
CA PRO A 209 -5.88 8.62 4.77
C PRO A 209 -6.03 9.71 5.84
N PHE A 210 -5.12 9.79 6.82
CA PHE A 210 -5.16 10.78 7.88
C PHE A 210 -4.88 12.20 7.39
N ARG A 211 -4.05 12.35 6.36
CA ARG A 211 -3.91 13.65 5.68
C ARG A 211 -5.25 14.12 5.14
N GLY A 212 -6.01 13.23 4.49
CA GLY A 212 -7.37 13.53 4.00
C GLY A 212 -8.32 13.88 5.14
N PHE A 213 -8.30 13.13 6.25
CA PHE A 213 -9.14 13.38 7.41
C PHE A 213 -8.84 14.74 8.06
N ILE A 214 -7.57 15.07 8.29
CA ILE A 214 -7.18 16.34 8.92
C ILE A 214 -7.49 17.51 7.98
N GLN A 215 -7.27 17.35 6.66
CA GLN A 215 -7.67 18.34 5.68
C GLN A 215 -9.19 18.59 5.71
N GLU A 216 -10.00 17.52 5.81
CA GLU A 216 -11.44 17.65 5.91
C GLU A 216 -11.87 18.38 7.19
N ARG A 217 -11.26 18.03 8.33
CA ARG A 217 -11.49 18.70 9.61
C ARG A 217 -11.13 20.18 9.56
N SER A 218 -10.02 20.53 8.90
CA SER A 218 -9.60 21.92 8.69
C SER A 218 -10.65 22.71 7.90
N VAL A 219 -11.21 22.14 6.82
CA VAL A 219 -12.30 22.78 6.06
C VAL A 219 -13.59 22.89 6.88
N ARG A 220 -13.97 21.85 7.64
CA ARG A 220 -15.13 21.92 8.55
C ARG A 220 -14.96 23.04 9.58
N LYS A 221 -13.77 23.17 10.17
CA LYS A 221 -13.45 24.23 11.12
C LYS A 221 -13.50 25.62 10.50
N SER A 222 -12.93 25.81 9.30
CA SER A 222 -12.98 27.10 8.61
C SER A 222 -14.41 27.52 8.25
N ASN A 223 -15.32 26.54 8.10
CA ASN A 223 -16.74 26.77 7.87
C ASN A 223 -17.54 26.95 9.18
N GLY A 224 -16.88 27.07 10.34
CA GLY A 224 -17.51 27.33 11.62
C GLY A 224 -18.01 26.09 12.37
N CYS A 225 -17.70 24.87 11.91
CA CYS A 225 -18.03 23.67 12.66
C CYS A 225 -17.12 23.53 13.89
N GLU A 226 -17.73 23.21 15.03
CA GLU A 226 -17.00 22.79 16.22
C GLU A 226 -16.38 21.40 16.00
N LEU A 227 -15.11 21.24 16.37
CA LEU A 227 -14.39 19.99 16.24
C LEU A 227 -14.19 19.33 17.61
N GLY A 228 -14.45 18.03 17.67
CA GLY A 228 -14.06 17.18 18.79
C GLY A 228 -12.55 16.96 18.83
N PRO A 229 -12.03 16.41 19.94
CA PRO A 229 -10.62 16.06 20.06
C PRO A 229 -10.13 15.15 18.93
N ALA A 230 -8.91 15.39 18.43
CA ALA A 230 -8.29 14.50 17.46
C ALA A 230 -6.81 14.30 17.78
N LEU A 231 -6.39 13.06 17.97
CA LEU A 231 -4.99 12.68 18.15
C LEU A 231 -4.45 12.02 16.89
N LEU A 232 -3.24 12.39 16.46
CA LEU A 232 -2.49 11.66 15.43
C LEU A 232 -1.16 11.17 16.00
N PHE A 233 -1.04 9.86 16.20
CA PHE A 233 0.21 9.18 16.48
C PHE A 233 0.86 8.78 15.16
N PHE A 234 1.98 9.43 14.81
CA PHE A 234 2.64 9.23 13.52
C PHE A 234 4.08 8.75 13.65
N GLY A 235 4.39 7.56 13.12
CA GLY A 235 5.74 6.99 13.12
C GLY A 235 6.49 7.16 11.80
N CYS A 236 7.72 7.66 11.87
CA CYS A 236 8.67 7.66 10.75
C CYS A 236 10.10 7.37 11.25
N ARG A 237 11.11 7.40 10.36
CA ARG A 237 12.50 7.11 10.75
C ARG A 237 13.18 8.33 11.33
N ASP A 238 13.08 9.46 10.66
CA ASP A 238 13.83 10.68 10.95
C ASP A 238 13.01 11.91 10.59
N GLN A 239 12.94 12.86 11.53
CA GLN A 239 12.19 14.11 11.42
C GLN A 239 12.56 14.94 10.18
N ASP A 240 13.80 14.83 9.70
CA ASP A 240 14.34 15.65 8.61
C ASP A 240 14.33 14.93 7.26
N ARG A 241 14.02 13.62 7.24
CA ARG A 241 14.08 12.81 6.01
C ARG A 241 12.72 12.33 5.55
N ASP A 242 11.95 11.69 6.44
CA ASP A 242 10.72 10.99 6.07
C ASP A 242 9.50 11.38 6.93
N PHE A 243 9.58 12.51 7.62
CA PHE A 243 8.39 13.18 8.17
C PHE A 243 7.60 13.88 7.05
N ILE A 244 6.91 13.07 6.26
CA ILE A 244 6.06 13.51 5.15
C ILE A 244 4.97 14.48 5.65
N TYR A 245 4.67 15.50 4.84
CA TYR A 245 3.67 16.56 5.12
C TYR A 245 3.89 17.37 6.42
N LYS A 246 5.11 17.38 6.98
CA LYS A 246 5.45 18.11 8.22
C LYS A 246 4.85 19.52 8.29
N LYS A 247 5.04 20.35 7.25
CA LYS A 247 4.56 21.74 7.22
C LYS A 247 3.03 21.84 7.32
N GLU A 248 2.30 21.03 6.57
CA GLU A 248 0.83 21.03 6.56
C GLU A 248 0.28 20.51 7.90
N LEU A 249 0.85 19.42 8.41
CA LEU A 249 0.46 18.84 9.69
C LEU A 249 0.69 19.83 10.83
N THR A 250 1.88 20.44 10.92
CA THR A 250 2.19 21.43 11.96
C THR A 250 1.19 22.59 11.94
N LYS A 251 0.91 23.13 10.74
CA LYS A 251 -0.10 24.18 10.58
C LYS A 251 -1.47 23.75 11.09
N TRP A 252 -1.98 22.59 10.66
CA TRP A 252 -3.28 22.10 11.12
C TRP A 252 -3.32 21.80 12.63
N SER A 253 -2.17 21.51 13.23
CA SER A 253 -2.06 21.34 14.67
C SER A 253 -2.15 22.66 15.43
N GLU A 254 -1.43 23.69 14.96
CA GLU A 254 -1.51 25.05 15.49
C GLU A 254 -2.90 25.66 15.33
N GLU A 255 -3.59 25.35 14.22
CA GLU A 255 -4.99 25.70 13.99
C GLU A 255 -5.96 24.89 14.85
N GLY A 256 -5.50 23.93 15.66
CA GLY A 256 -6.34 23.10 16.54
C GLY A 256 -7.27 22.15 15.80
N CYS A 257 -6.86 21.63 14.63
CA CYS A 257 -7.59 20.59 13.89
C CYS A 257 -7.20 19.18 14.37
N VAL A 258 -5.97 19.02 14.88
CA VAL A 258 -5.39 17.76 15.36
C VAL A 258 -4.26 18.03 16.36
N GLU A 259 -4.06 17.16 17.33
CA GLU A 259 -2.87 17.13 18.17
C GLU A 259 -1.89 16.07 17.64
N LEU A 260 -0.69 16.51 17.26
CA LEU A 260 0.32 15.63 16.67
C LEU A 260 1.21 14.99 17.72
N LYS A 261 1.39 13.67 17.62
CA LYS A 261 2.31 12.85 18.43
C LYS A 261 3.28 12.10 17.50
N PRO A 262 4.26 12.79 16.88
CA PRO A 262 5.23 12.15 16.00
C PRO A 262 6.25 11.32 16.80
N VAL A 263 6.71 10.22 16.22
CA VAL A 263 7.80 9.38 16.75
C VAL A 263 8.82 9.06 15.66
N PHE A 264 10.10 9.04 16.06
CA PHE A 264 11.23 8.88 15.14
C PHE A 264 12.06 7.65 15.51
N SER A 265 11.89 6.57 14.77
CA SER A 265 12.50 5.27 15.10
C SER A 265 14.04 5.24 15.02
N ARG A 266 14.67 6.16 14.28
CA ARG A 266 16.14 6.32 14.20
C ARG A 266 16.68 7.50 15.01
N LYS A 267 15.80 8.33 15.56
CA LYS A 267 16.13 9.46 16.45
C LYS A 267 15.19 9.48 17.67
N PRO A 268 15.13 8.39 18.47
CA PRO A 268 14.20 8.29 19.60
C PRO A 268 14.43 9.37 20.66
N GLU A 269 15.65 9.93 20.76
CA GLU A 269 15.99 11.06 21.63
C GLU A 269 15.18 12.32 21.35
N VAL A 270 14.69 12.51 20.11
CA VAL A 270 13.86 13.65 19.72
C VAL A 270 12.40 13.45 20.13
N SER A 271 11.89 12.23 20.05
CA SER A 271 10.48 11.90 20.36
C SER A 271 10.24 11.34 21.76
N GLY A 272 11.31 11.07 22.51
CA GLY A 272 11.30 10.39 23.82
C GLY A 272 11.18 8.86 23.71
N VAL A 273 10.50 8.37 22.68
CA VAL A 273 10.24 6.95 22.43
C VAL A 273 10.47 6.58 20.96
N LYS A 274 10.61 5.28 20.68
CA LYS A 274 11.00 4.76 19.37
C LYS A 274 9.82 4.51 18.43
N TYR A 275 8.71 3.99 18.95
CA TYR A 275 7.57 3.59 18.12
C TYR A 275 6.23 4.13 18.62
N VAL A 276 5.21 4.05 17.75
CA VAL A 276 3.88 4.65 18.02
C VAL A 276 3.20 3.98 19.21
N GLN A 277 3.42 2.68 19.40
CA GLN A 277 2.88 1.91 20.50
C GLN A 277 3.46 2.37 21.86
N ASP A 278 4.74 2.76 21.89
CA ASP A 278 5.37 3.33 23.08
C ASP A 278 4.78 4.72 23.39
N LYS A 279 4.53 5.53 22.35
CA LYS A 279 3.95 6.87 22.51
C LYS A 279 2.50 6.83 22.99
N LEU A 280 1.74 5.83 22.56
CA LEU A 280 0.40 5.57 23.10
C LEU A 280 0.44 5.32 24.60
N MET A 281 1.43 4.56 25.08
CA MET A 281 1.62 4.31 26.52
C MET A 281 2.06 5.56 27.29
N GLU A 282 2.93 6.38 26.71
CA GLU A 282 3.32 7.68 27.30
C GLU A 282 2.10 8.61 27.43
N CYS A 283 1.22 8.61 26.44
CA CYS A 283 -0.02 9.40 26.44
C CYS A 283 -1.24 8.62 26.99
N LYS A 284 -1.03 7.58 27.81
CA LYS A 284 -2.11 6.64 28.20
C LYS A 284 -3.31 7.31 28.85
N GLU A 285 -3.12 8.36 29.65
CA GLU A 285 -4.22 9.05 30.34
C GLU A 285 -5.14 9.78 29.35
N GLN A 286 -4.54 10.48 28.39
CA GLN A 286 -5.26 11.17 27.32
C GLN A 286 -5.98 10.18 26.41
N VAL A 287 -5.30 9.08 26.04
CA VAL A 287 -5.89 8.00 25.24
C VAL A 287 -7.06 7.37 25.99
N ALA A 288 -6.89 7.05 27.28
CA ALA A 288 -7.94 6.48 28.11
C ALA A 288 -9.17 7.38 28.25
N ALA A 289 -8.99 8.69 28.39
CA ALA A 289 -10.08 9.64 28.43
C ALA A 289 -10.92 9.58 27.14
N LEU A 290 -10.26 9.62 25.97
CA LEU A 290 -10.95 9.53 24.69
C LEU A 290 -11.61 8.15 24.47
N LEU A 291 -10.99 7.07 24.94
CA LEU A 291 -11.60 5.73 24.89
C LEU A 291 -12.87 5.62 25.75
N LYS A 292 -12.96 6.36 26.87
CA LYS A 292 -14.17 6.44 27.71
C LYS A 292 -15.28 7.28 27.07
N GLU A 293 -14.92 8.21 26.18
CA GLU A 293 -15.85 9.00 25.36
C GLU A 293 -16.20 8.31 24.02
N ASP A 294 -15.92 7.01 23.90
CA ASP A 294 -16.22 6.21 22.70
C ASP A 294 -15.59 6.74 21.41
N ALA A 295 -14.37 7.29 21.50
CA ALA A 295 -13.65 7.81 20.35
C ALA A 295 -13.49 6.81 19.20
N TYR A 296 -13.52 7.33 17.98
CA TYR A 296 -13.21 6.55 16.78
C TYR A 296 -11.71 6.31 16.67
N ILE A 297 -11.32 5.06 16.50
CA ILE A 297 -9.94 4.60 16.39
C ILE A 297 -9.66 4.18 14.96
N TYR A 298 -8.60 4.75 14.40
CA TYR A 298 -8.16 4.46 13.05
C TYR A 298 -6.70 4.03 13.05
N ILE A 299 -6.40 2.90 12.41
CA ILE A 299 -5.04 2.38 12.26
C ILE A 299 -4.74 2.25 10.77
N CYS A 300 -3.66 2.86 10.30
CA CYS A 300 -3.22 2.69 8.91
C CYS A 300 -1.70 2.49 8.80
N GLY A 301 -1.27 1.48 8.05
CA GLY A 301 0.16 1.17 7.86
C GLY A 301 0.46 -0.32 7.75
N GLU A 302 1.58 -0.75 8.34
CA GLU A 302 2.05 -2.14 8.25
C GLU A 302 1.14 -3.10 9.05
N GLY A 303 0.53 -4.06 8.35
CA GLY A 303 -0.43 -5.00 8.93
C GLY A 303 0.19 -6.13 9.75
N ALA A 304 1.41 -6.55 9.43
CA ALA A 304 2.03 -7.74 10.04
C ALA A 304 2.47 -7.51 11.50
N HIS A 305 3.00 -6.33 11.82
CA HIS A 305 3.60 -6.05 13.12
C HIS A 305 2.93 -4.89 13.87
N MET A 306 2.72 -3.75 13.20
CA MET A 306 2.28 -2.52 13.87
C MET A 306 0.83 -2.63 14.34
N ALA A 307 -0.11 -3.00 13.46
CA ALA A 307 -1.53 -3.04 13.82
C ALA A 307 -1.87 -4.01 14.97
N PRO A 308 -1.35 -5.25 15.02
CA PRO A 308 -1.58 -6.15 16.15
C PRO A 308 -1.01 -5.62 17.47
N GLN A 309 0.15 -4.96 17.44
CA GLN A 309 0.76 -4.37 18.65
C GLN A 309 -0.05 -3.19 19.18
N VAL A 310 -0.46 -2.28 18.30
CA VAL A 310 -1.31 -1.14 18.66
C VAL A 310 -2.63 -1.62 19.27
N LYS A 311 -3.27 -2.64 18.67
CA LYS A 311 -4.51 -3.22 19.23
C LYS A 311 -4.31 -3.72 20.67
N LYS A 312 -3.23 -4.46 20.94
CA LYS A 312 -2.90 -4.96 22.29
C LYS A 312 -2.72 -3.82 23.29
N ILE A 313 -2.03 -2.75 22.90
CA ILE A 313 -1.81 -1.59 23.77
C ILE A 313 -3.12 -0.87 24.09
N LEU A 314 -3.98 -0.63 23.10
CA LEU A 314 -5.27 0.03 23.34
C LEU A 314 -6.16 -0.76 24.29
N ILE A 315 -6.19 -2.10 24.17
CA ILE A 315 -6.88 -2.99 25.11
C ILE A 315 -6.29 -2.85 26.52
N GLY A 316 -4.96 -2.83 26.64
CA GLY A 316 -4.26 -2.65 27.92
C GLY A 316 -4.59 -1.31 28.59
N ILE A 317 -4.54 -0.21 27.83
CA ILE A 317 -4.89 1.14 28.33
C ILE A 317 -6.35 1.17 28.79
N TYR A 318 -7.27 0.63 27.99
CA TYR A 318 -8.69 0.59 28.35
C TYR A 318 -8.90 -0.18 29.66
N LYS A 319 -8.33 -1.38 29.76
CA LYS A 319 -8.42 -2.25 30.94
C LYS A 319 -7.91 -1.56 32.21
N GLU A 320 -6.73 -0.95 32.15
CA GLU A 320 -6.15 -0.23 33.30
C GLU A 320 -7.04 0.95 33.72
N SER A 321 -7.58 1.68 32.74
CA SER A 321 -8.38 2.88 33.00
C SER A 321 -9.80 2.64 33.49
N SER A 322 -10.39 1.49 33.15
CA SER A 322 -11.78 1.12 33.49
C SER A 322 -11.86 0.13 34.66
N GLY A 323 -10.73 -0.49 35.04
CA GLY A 323 -10.70 -1.52 36.08
C GLY A 323 -11.40 -2.82 35.70
N CYS A 324 -11.65 -3.05 34.39
CA CYS A 324 -12.35 -4.24 33.91
C CYS A 324 -11.41 -5.44 33.73
N THR A 325 -11.99 -6.60 33.46
CA THR A 325 -11.24 -7.82 33.10
C THR A 325 -10.67 -7.73 31.68
N GLN A 326 -9.74 -8.62 31.36
CA GLN A 326 -9.16 -8.73 30.01
C GLN A 326 -10.23 -9.02 28.95
N GLU A 327 -11.14 -9.95 29.26
CA GLU A 327 -12.19 -10.41 28.36
C GLU A 327 -13.21 -9.29 28.09
N GLU A 328 -13.55 -8.49 29.11
CA GLU A 328 -14.39 -7.30 28.95
C GLU A 328 -13.73 -6.23 28.08
N ALA A 329 -12.43 -5.99 28.24
CA ALA A 329 -11.69 -5.03 27.41
C ALA A 329 -11.60 -5.48 25.95
N GLU A 330 -11.37 -6.77 25.70
CA GLU A 330 -11.36 -7.35 24.35
C GLU A 330 -12.74 -7.33 23.70
N THR A 331 -13.78 -7.63 24.47
CA THR A 331 -15.17 -7.55 24.03
C THR A 331 -15.57 -6.10 23.73
N ARG A 332 -15.13 -5.14 24.54
CA ARG A 332 -15.32 -3.72 24.27
C ARG A 332 -14.65 -3.33 22.94
N MET A 333 -13.38 -3.67 22.76
CA MET A 333 -12.62 -3.35 21.54
C MET A 333 -13.20 -4.03 20.29
N SER A 334 -13.86 -5.19 20.46
CA SER A 334 -14.53 -5.91 19.37
C SER A 334 -15.96 -5.41 19.11
N SER A 335 -16.65 -4.89 20.14
CA SER A 335 -18.01 -4.33 20.03
C SER A 335 -18.04 -2.91 19.46
N ILE A 336 -16.91 -2.19 19.49
CA ILE A 336 -16.72 -0.93 18.75
C ILE A 336 -16.43 -1.15 17.25
N ASP A 337 -16.86 -2.24 16.62
CA ASP A 337 -16.55 -2.59 15.22
C ASP A 337 -16.83 -1.45 14.21
N LYS A 338 -17.81 -0.57 14.48
CA LYS A 338 -18.08 0.62 13.66
C LYS A 338 -17.13 1.81 13.92
N ARG A 339 -16.49 1.84 15.09
CA ARG A 339 -15.59 2.91 15.56
C ARG A 339 -14.12 2.48 15.57
N TYR A 340 -13.80 1.20 15.32
CA TYR A 340 -12.44 0.70 15.18
C TYR A 340 -12.19 0.29 13.72
N SER A 341 -11.41 1.09 12.99
CA SER A 341 -11.15 0.88 11.58
C SER A 341 -9.67 0.66 11.30
N VAL A 342 -9.36 -0.36 10.50
CA VAL A 342 -7.99 -0.73 10.15
C VAL A 342 -7.84 -0.73 8.63
N ASP A 343 -6.87 0.04 8.13
CA ASP A 343 -6.46 0.10 6.72
C ASP A 343 -4.99 -0.29 6.63
N VAL A 344 -4.72 -1.59 6.52
CA VAL A 344 -3.35 -2.13 6.55
C VAL A 344 -2.95 -2.78 5.25
N PHE A 345 -1.66 -2.61 4.94
CA PHE A 345 -1.02 -3.18 3.76
C PHE A 345 0.10 -4.12 4.20
N ALA A 346 0.36 -5.13 3.36
CA ALA A 346 1.36 -6.18 3.59
C ALA A 346 2.78 -5.75 3.20
#